data_AF-A0A2D5CN11-F1
#
_entry.id   AF-A0A2D5CN11-F1
#
_cell.length_a   1.000
_cell.length_b   1.000
_cell.length_c   1.000
_cell.angle_alpha   90.00
_cell.angle_beta   90.00
_cell.angle_gamma   90.00
#
_symmetry.space_group_name_H-M   'P 1'
#
loop_
_entity.id
_entity.type
_entity.pdbx_description
1 polymer ?
#
loop_
_entity_poly.entity_id
_entity_poly.type
_entity_poly.pdbx_seq_one_letter_code
_entity_poly.pdbx_strand_id
1 'polypeptide(L)'
;MSSLVVAVILLLLTLVWADEILTTLDDLPFVLPRRTAPFEGLSFVRYINQDLRGKTIIATGFAARKHMYRYSVPALNAFVKGGDHGGNHSWSHADYGLLSAKEFCNAVKTPTEFFDIGPVKESFFRFRI
;
A
#
# COMPACT_ATOMS: atom_id res chain seq x y z
N MET A 1 30.12 39.86 -5.83
CA MET A 1 28.96 39.11 -6.38
C MET A 1 27.74 40.00 -6.23
N SER A 2 26.86 40.09 -7.24
CA SER A 2 25.68 40.95 -7.15
C SER A 2 24.61 40.34 -6.24
N SER A 3 23.76 41.18 -5.66
CA SER A 3 22.66 40.77 -4.77
C SER A 3 21.71 39.77 -5.43
N LEU A 4 21.54 39.86 -6.75
CA LEU A 4 20.75 38.93 -7.56
C LEU A 4 21.37 37.52 -7.57
N VAL A 5 22.70 37.43 -7.68
CA VAL A 5 23.42 36.15 -7.68
C VAL A 5 23.32 35.48 -6.30
N VAL A 6 23.42 36.26 -5.22
CA VAL A 6 23.24 35.75 -3.86
C VAL A 6 21.82 35.24 -3.63
N ALA A 7 20.81 35.96 -4.12
CA ALA A 7 19.40 35.56 -4.01
C ALA A 7 19.10 34.26 -4.78
N VAL A 8 19.65 34.09 -5.98
CA VAL A 8 19.46 32.87 -6.79
C VAL A 8 20.15 31.66 -6.14
N ILE A 9 21.34 31.82 -5.57
CA ILE A 9 22.06 30.75 -4.87
C ILE A 9 21.31 30.32 -3.61
N LEU A 10 20.78 31.28 -2.84
CA LEU A 10 19.97 30.98 -1.66
C LEU A 10 18.66 30.26 -2.03
N LEU A 11 18.04 30.60 -3.17
CA LEU A 11 16.83 29.94 -3.65
C LEU A 11 17.11 28.48 -4.07
N LEU A 12 18.24 28.22 -4.72
CA LEU A 12 18.65 26.86 -5.13
C LEU A 12 18.89 25.93 -3.93
N LEU A 13 19.35 26.46 -2.79
CA LEU A 13 19.52 25.70 -1.55
C LEU A 13 18.18 25.30 -0.89
N THR A 14 17.05 25.88 -1.31
CA THR A 14 15.71 25.52 -0.81
C THR A 14 15.00 24.47 -1.65
N LEU A 15 15.57 24.10 -2.81
CA LEU A 15 15.06 22.99 -3.60
C LEU A 15 15.41 21.68 -2.91
N VAL A 16 14.44 21.14 -2.18
CA VAL A 16 14.48 19.76 -1.71
C VAL A 16 14.07 18.86 -2.88
N TRP A 17 15.02 18.13 -3.42
CA TRP A 17 14.75 17.07 -4.37
C TRP A 17 14.48 15.79 -3.56
N ALA A 18 13.42 15.07 -3.90
CA ALA A 18 13.24 13.72 -3.39
C ALA A 18 14.10 12.79 -4.25
N ASP A 19 15.21 12.30 -3.68
CA ASP A 19 16.08 11.34 -4.37
C ASP A 19 15.42 9.97 -4.55
N GLU A 20 14.40 9.66 -3.74
CA GLU A 20 13.67 8.40 -3.78
C GLU A 20 12.16 8.64 -3.69
N ILE A 21 11.39 7.97 -4.55
CA ILE A 21 9.93 7.99 -4.53
C ILE A 21 9.43 6.58 -4.20
N LEU A 22 8.72 6.44 -3.09
CA LEU A 22 8.04 5.21 -2.73
C LEU A 22 6.63 5.19 -3.34
N THR A 23 6.37 4.24 -4.24
CA THR A 23 5.02 4.00 -4.77
C THR A 23 4.26 3.05 -3.86
N THR A 24 3.02 3.41 -3.51
CA THR A 24 2.20 2.60 -2.60
C THR A 24 0.77 2.47 -3.08
N LEU A 25 0.15 1.31 -2.86
CA LEU A 25 -1.22 1.00 -3.28
C LEU A 25 -2.03 0.53 -2.08
N ASP A 26 -3.20 1.11 -1.85
CA ASP A 26 -4.07 0.73 -0.75
C ASP A 26 -5.19 -0.20 -1.22
N ASP A 27 -5.90 -0.79 -0.26
CA ASP A 27 -7.10 -1.61 -0.47
C ASP A 27 -6.88 -2.90 -1.25
N LEU A 28 -5.65 -3.44 -1.26
CA LEU A 28 -5.38 -4.73 -1.90
C LEU A 28 -6.09 -5.91 -1.19
N PRO A 29 -6.36 -6.99 -1.93
CA PRO A 29 -6.48 -7.02 -3.39
C PRO A 29 -7.74 -6.24 -3.84
N PHE A 30 -7.78 -5.73 -5.08
CA PHE A 30 -8.92 -5.00 -5.66
C PHE A 30 -10.14 -5.90 -5.95
N VAL A 31 -10.50 -6.78 -5.01
CA VAL A 31 -11.65 -7.67 -5.02
C VAL A 31 -12.61 -7.16 -3.97
N LEU A 32 -13.54 -6.31 -4.39
CA LEU A 32 -14.59 -5.78 -3.53
C LEU A 32 -15.80 -6.74 -3.54
N PRO A 33 -16.27 -7.25 -2.39
CA PRO A 33 -17.47 -8.07 -2.33
C PRO A 33 -18.65 -7.39 -3.03
N ARG A 34 -19.37 -8.15 -3.86
CA ARG A 34 -20.55 -7.69 -4.63
C ARG A 34 -20.27 -6.61 -5.69
N ARG A 35 -19.01 -6.24 -5.94
CA ARG A 35 -18.64 -5.24 -6.94
C ARG A 35 -17.63 -5.74 -7.96
N THR A 36 -16.74 -6.63 -7.56
CA THR A 36 -15.68 -7.16 -8.44
C THR A 36 -15.68 -8.67 -8.36
N ALA A 37 -15.78 -9.34 -9.51
CA ALA A 37 -15.61 -10.78 -9.54
C ALA A 37 -14.14 -11.14 -9.26
N PRO A 38 -13.84 -12.28 -8.61
CA PRO A 38 -12.47 -12.65 -8.27
C PRO A 38 -11.49 -12.66 -9.46
N PHE A 39 -11.95 -13.07 -10.65
CA PHE A 39 -11.13 -13.10 -11.86
C PHE A 39 -10.76 -11.69 -12.37
N GLU A 40 -11.64 -10.71 -12.18
CA GLU A 40 -11.39 -9.32 -12.54
C GLU A 40 -10.31 -8.72 -11.63
N GLY A 41 -10.41 -8.93 -10.31
CA GLY A 41 -9.41 -8.43 -9.37
C GLY A 41 -8.02 -9.04 -9.60
N LEU A 42 -7.95 -10.32 -9.97
CA LEU A 42 -6.69 -10.94 -10.41
C LEU A 42 -6.16 -10.29 -11.70
N SER A 43 -7.03 -9.93 -12.63
CA SER A 43 -6.65 -9.29 -13.89
C SER A 43 -6.09 -7.89 -13.66
N PHE A 44 -6.68 -7.11 -12.75
CA PHE A 44 -6.15 -5.80 -12.35
C PHE A 44 -4.74 -5.90 -11.76
N VAL A 45 -4.50 -6.83 -10.83
CA VAL A 45 -3.17 -7.03 -10.25
C VAL A 45 -2.15 -7.43 -11.32
N ARG A 46 -2.52 -8.33 -12.23
CA ARG A 46 -1.62 -8.73 -13.33
C ARG A 46 -1.24 -7.55 -14.22
N TYR A 47 -2.21 -6.70 -14.54
CA TYR A 47 -1.97 -5.49 -15.34
C TYR A 47 -1.03 -4.52 -14.63
N ILE A 48 -1.24 -4.27 -13.34
CA ILE A 48 -0.36 -3.43 -12.51
C ILE A 48 1.06 -3.99 -12.51
N ASN A 49 1.23 -5.27 -12.20
CA ASN A 49 2.56 -5.88 -12.17
C ASN A 49 3.27 -5.81 -13.53
N GLN A 50 2.53 -5.97 -14.64
CA GLN A 50 3.09 -5.85 -15.98
C GLN A 50 3.58 -4.42 -16.27
N ASP A 51 2.79 -3.42 -15.90
CA ASP A 51 3.13 -2.02 -16.11
C ASP A 51 4.32 -1.56 -15.23
N LEU A 52 4.36 -1.98 -13.97
CA LEU A 52 5.45 -1.65 -13.03
C LEU A 52 6.77 -2.29 -13.44
N ARG A 53 6.75 -3.56 -13.88
CA ARG A 53 7.96 -4.27 -14.35
C ARG A 53 8.63 -3.60 -15.54
N GLY A 54 7.86 -2.96 -16.42
CA GLY A 54 8.41 -2.22 -17.56
C GLY A 54 9.14 -0.92 -17.17
N LYS A 55 9.00 -0.46 -15.92
CA LYS A 55 9.48 0.85 -15.45
C LYS A 55 10.50 0.76 -14.30
N THR A 56 10.88 -0.46 -13.90
CA THR A 56 11.77 -0.70 -12.74
C THR A 56 11.22 -0.08 -11.44
N ILE A 57 9.89 0.03 -11.33
CA ILE A 57 9.23 0.57 -10.13
C ILE A 57 8.89 -0.60 -9.21
N ILE A 58 9.25 -0.49 -7.93
CA ILE A 58 8.82 -1.40 -6.86
C ILE A 58 7.70 -0.70 -6.07
N ALA A 59 6.55 -1.36 -5.94
CA ALA A 59 5.43 -0.85 -5.16
C ALA A 59 5.33 -1.55 -3.80
N THR A 60 4.77 -0.85 -2.82
CA THR A 60 4.31 -1.45 -1.55
C THR A 60 2.79 -1.41 -1.50
N GLY A 61 2.18 -2.59 -1.49
CA GLY A 61 0.73 -2.76 -1.44
C GLY A 61 0.22 -3.02 -0.03
N PHE A 62 -0.73 -2.22 0.44
CA PHE A 62 -1.38 -2.38 1.74
C PHE A 62 -2.71 -3.12 1.56
N ALA A 63 -2.79 -4.32 2.14
CA ALA A 63 -3.98 -5.16 2.04
C ALA A 63 -4.97 -4.89 3.18
N ALA A 64 -6.25 -4.69 2.83
CA ALA A 64 -7.33 -4.52 3.79
C ALA A 64 -8.05 -5.86 3.98
N ARG A 65 -8.19 -6.35 5.22
CA ARG A 65 -8.78 -7.68 5.44
C ARG A 65 -10.23 -7.79 4.97
N LYS A 66 -11.00 -6.71 4.99
CA LYS A 66 -12.36 -6.69 4.42
C LYS A 66 -12.41 -7.12 2.93
N HIS A 67 -11.27 -7.18 2.23
CA HIS A 67 -11.12 -7.69 0.85
C HIS A 67 -10.43 -9.06 0.78
N MET A 68 -9.96 -9.61 1.90
CA MET A 68 -9.28 -10.90 1.99
C MET A 68 -10.27 -12.05 2.21
N TYR A 69 -10.58 -12.76 1.13
CA TYR A 69 -11.39 -13.98 1.11
C TYR A 69 -10.63 -15.07 0.36
N ARG A 70 -11.04 -16.33 0.49
CA ARG A 70 -10.41 -17.47 -0.21
C ARG A 70 -10.15 -17.21 -1.70
N TYR A 71 -11.07 -16.50 -2.36
CA TYR A 71 -10.99 -16.21 -3.79
C TYR A 71 -10.12 -15.01 -4.17
N SER A 72 -9.75 -14.15 -3.21
CA SER A 72 -8.90 -12.98 -3.46
C SER A 72 -7.42 -13.22 -3.15
N VAL A 73 -7.11 -14.28 -2.40
CA VAL A 73 -5.73 -14.75 -2.12
C VAL A 73 -4.88 -14.91 -3.40
N PRO A 74 -5.38 -15.48 -4.52
CA PRO A 74 -4.57 -15.58 -5.73
C PRO A 74 -4.11 -14.22 -6.29
N ALA A 75 -4.95 -13.19 -6.18
CA ALA A 75 -4.61 -11.84 -6.62
C ALA A 75 -3.52 -11.23 -5.72
N LEU A 76 -3.65 -11.36 -4.39
CA LEU A 76 -2.63 -10.88 -3.45
C LEU A 76 -1.28 -11.60 -3.65
N ASN A 77 -1.31 -12.92 -3.86
CA ASN A 77 -0.12 -13.70 -4.16
C ASN A 77 0.53 -13.28 -5.48
N ALA A 78 -0.28 -12.97 -6.50
CA ALA A 78 0.24 -12.46 -7.77
C ALA A 78 0.95 -11.13 -7.59
N PHE A 79 0.38 -10.21 -6.80
CA PHE A 79 0.98 -8.89 -6.49
C PHE A 79 2.38 -9.07 -5.90
N VAL A 80 2.52 -9.85 -4.83
CA VAL A 80 3.82 -9.97 -4.17
C VAL A 80 4.82 -10.83 -4.93
N LYS A 81 4.38 -11.87 -5.68
CA LYS A 81 5.24 -12.54 -6.67
C LYS A 81 5.70 -11.60 -7.80
N GLY A 82 5.08 -10.44 -7.93
CA GLY A 82 5.47 -9.33 -8.79
C GLY A 82 6.87 -8.81 -8.53
N GLY A 83 7.37 -8.95 -7.29
CA GLY A 83 8.54 -8.25 -6.76
C GLY A 83 8.17 -7.16 -5.74
N ASP A 84 6.87 -6.96 -5.51
CA ASP A 84 6.31 -5.90 -4.68
C ASP A 84 6.18 -6.31 -3.21
N HIS A 85 6.26 -5.34 -2.30
CA HIS A 85 6.12 -5.59 -0.86
C HIS A 85 4.66 -5.55 -0.41
N GLY A 86 4.32 -6.36 0.58
CA GLY A 86 3.02 -6.33 1.23
C GLY A 86 3.05 -5.63 2.59
N GLY A 87 2.04 -4.80 2.88
CA GLY A 87 1.80 -4.16 4.17
C GLY A 87 0.36 -4.34 4.66
N ASN A 88 0.11 -3.96 5.91
CA ASN A 88 -1.20 -4.09 6.57
C ASN A 88 -2.02 -2.78 6.45
N HIS A 89 -3.22 -2.85 5.85
CA HIS A 89 -4.15 -1.72 5.71
C HIS A 89 -5.35 -1.81 6.67
N SER A 90 -5.13 -2.30 7.88
CA SER A 90 -6.14 -2.58 8.89
C SER A 90 -7.13 -3.70 8.59
N TRP A 91 -7.75 -4.19 9.67
CA TRP A 91 -8.79 -5.20 9.62
C TRP A 91 -10.10 -4.70 9.01
N SER A 92 -10.63 -3.60 9.57
CA SER A 92 -11.97 -3.10 9.29
C SER A 92 -12.01 -2.03 8.21
N HIS A 93 -10.85 -1.44 7.86
CA HIS A 93 -10.79 -0.19 7.09
C HIS A 93 -11.58 0.95 7.76
N ALA A 94 -11.70 0.87 9.09
CA ALA A 94 -12.28 1.95 9.88
C ALA A 94 -11.42 3.20 9.76
N ASP A 95 -12.09 4.34 9.83
CA ASP A 95 -11.41 5.61 10.07
C ASP A 95 -10.92 5.62 11.52
N TYR A 96 -9.61 5.62 11.70
CA TYR A 96 -8.98 5.58 13.01
C TYR A 96 -9.09 6.90 13.76
N GLY A 97 -9.38 8.01 13.09
CA GLY A 97 -9.71 9.28 13.75
C GLY A 97 -11.02 9.21 14.56
N LEU A 98 -11.84 8.19 14.32
CA LEU A 98 -13.13 7.98 14.98
C LEU A 98 -13.08 6.88 16.06
N LEU A 99 -11.94 6.22 16.25
CA LEU A 99 -11.80 5.14 17.24
C LEU A 99 -11.26 5.66 18.57
N SER A 100 -11.76 5.10 19.68
CA SER A 100 -11.08 5.21 20.97
C SER A 100 -9.73 4.48 20.95
N ALA A 101 -8.81 4.84 21.85
CA ALA A 101 -7.51 4.17 21.96
C ALA A 101 -7.62 2.65 22.16
N LYS A 102 -8.67 2.17 22.84
CA LYS A 102 -8.94 0.75 23.04
C LYS A 102 -9.38 0.06 21.74
N GLU A 103 -10.24 0.71 20.97
CA GLU A 103 -10.70 0.20 19.67
C GLU A 103 -9.56 0.18 18.65
N PHE A 104 -8.71 1.22 18.64
CA PHE A 104 -7.47 1.24 17.86
C PHE A 104 -6.55 0.05 18.23
N CYS A 105 -6.26 -0.13 19.52
CA CYS A 105 -5.41 -1.23 19.98
C CYS A 105 -5.95 -2.59 19.57
N ASN A 106 -7.26 -2.81 19.67
CA ASN A 106 -7.89 -4.07 19.28
C ASN A 106 -7.83 -4.28 17.76
N ALA A 107 -8.07 -3.23 16.97
CA ALA A 107 -8.00 -3.28 15.51
C ALA A 107 -6.58 -3.59 15.00
N VAL A 108 -5.55 -3.11 15.69
CA VAL A 108 -4.13 -3.39 15.36
C VAL A 108 -3.66 -4.74 15.88
N LYS A 109 -4.09 -5.16 17.08
CA LYS A 109 -3.67 -6.42 17.73
C LYS A 109 -4.38 -7.67 17.21
N THR A 110 -5.42 -7.54 16.40
CA THR A 110 -6.18 -8.71 15.93
C THR A 110 -5.25 -9.61 15.09
N PRO A 111 -4.92 -10.83 15.57
CA PRO A 111 -3.91 -11.67 14.95
C PRO A 111 -4.31 -12.07 13.55
N THR A 112 -3.33 -12.04 12.66
CA THR A 112 -3.50 -12.23 11.24
C THR A 112 -3.25 -13.68 10.82
N GLU A 113 -4.16 -14.59 11.18
CA GLU A 113 -4.12 -15.97 10.67
C GLU A 113 -4.17 -16.03 9.12
N PHE A 114 -4.54 -14.94 8.45
CA PHE A 114 -4.49 -14.79 6.98
C PHE A 114 -3.22 -14.15 6.42
N PHE A 115 -2.45 -13.44 7.24
CA PHE A 115 -1.17 -12.87 6.80
C PHE A 115 -0.01 -13.85 7.07
N ASP A 116 -0.17 -14.80 7.99
CA ASP A 116 0.75 -15.94 8.16
C ASP A 116 0.79 -16.90 6.95
N ILE A 117 -0.18 -16.80 6.04
CA ILE A 117 -0.27 -17.59 4.80
C ILE A 117 0.21 -16.81 3.57
N GLY A 118 0.59 -15.54 3.75
CA GLY A 118 0.88 -14.61 2.67
C GLY A 118 2.23 -13.91 2.84
N PRO A 119 2.77 -13.31 1.78
CA PRO A 119 4.09 -12.67 1.81
C PRO A 119 4.09 -11.23 2.35
N VAL A 120 3.01 -10.83 3.02
CA VAL A 120 2.88 -9.52 3.66
C VAL A 120 3.54 -9.60 5.03
N LYS A 121 4.59 -8.81 5.25
CA LYS A 121 5.23 -8.70 6.56
C LYS A 121 4.50 -7.65 7.39
N GLU A 122 4.18 -7.95 8.65
CA GLU A 122 3.54 -7.02 9.60
C GLU A 122 4.41 -5.80 10.01
N SER A 123 5.44 -5.47 9.24
CA SER A 123 6.39 -4.41 9.56
C SER A 123 5.93 -3.02 9.11
N PHE A 124 4.94 -2.94 8.21
CA PHE A 124 4.44 -1.68 7.66
C PHE A 124 2.92 -1.58 7.80
N PHE A 125 2.48 -0.49 8.43
CA PHE A 125 1.06 -0.18 8.61
C PHE A 125 0.73 1.12 7.89
N ARG A 126 -0.42 1.13 7.20
CA ARG A 126 -1.04 2.37 6.74
C ARG A 126 -2.43 2.49 7.33
N PHE A 127 -2.60 3.48 8.19
CA PHE A 127 -3.86 3.78 8.84
C PHE A 127 -4.69 4.74 7.98
N ARG A 128 -6.00 4.49 7.92
CA ARG A 128 -6.96 5.46 7.40
C ARG A 128 -7.28 6.45 8.52
N ILE A 129 -7.11 7.74 8.24
CA ILE A 129 -7.35 8.87 9.14
C ILE A 129 -8.31 9.84 8.44
#